data_AF-A0A3L6L6Y3-F1
#
_entry.id   AF-A0A3L6L6Y3-F1
#
_cell.length_a   1.000
_cell.length_b   1.000
_cell.length_c   1.000
_cell.angle_alpha   90.00
_cell.angle_beta   90.00
_cell.angle_gamma   90.00
#
_symmetry.space_group_name_H-M   'P 1'
#
loop_
_entity.id
_entity.type
_entity.pdbx_description
1 polymer ?
#
loop_
_entity_poly.entity_id
_entity_poly.type
_entity_poly.pdbx_seq_one_letter_code
_entity_poly.pdbx_strand_id
1 'polypeptide(L)'
;MFLWLRQEAMSDTTTATNQDAFNVLCGVYSALKAKTIKTNVLDQLQKLAYDIGAINISAAPAIFSEKFNPVEGKTKDNHPDKAAAGSPELTDWTKYGEFWLESKKAPIQMRKDGNGGGLKKAPPTTKGKLKHFAKRAFDALTDTVVGAPATKEQEYIEAVQAAI
;
A
#
# COMPACT_ATOMS: atom_id res chain seq x y z
N MET A 1 79.80 -0.76 14.61
CA MET A 1 78.54 -0.13 15.07
C MET A 1 77.51 -0.36 13.96
N PHE A 2 76.65 -1.36 14.13
CA PHE A 2 75.64 -1.75 13.14
C PHE A 2 74.35 -0.94 13.38
N LEU A 3 73.91 -0.26 12.32
CA LEU A 3 72.56 0.11 11.85
C LEU A 3 71.40 0.32 12.85
N TRP A 4 70.55 1.29 12.57
CA TRP A 4 69.17 1.04 12.14
C TRP A 4 68.51 2.36 11.69
N LEU A 5 68.44 2.57 10.37
CA LEU A 5 67.47 3.49 9.78
C LEU A 5 66.11 2.80 9.85
N ARG A 6 65.13 3.46 10.46
CA ARG A 6 63.75 2.99 10.53
C ARG A 6 63.21 2.91 9.10
N GLN A 7 63.07 1.70 8.57
CA GLN A 7 62.39 1.47 7.31
C GLN A 7 60.91 1.80 7.53
N GLU A 8 60.45 2.94 7.02
CA GLU A 8 59.01 3.15 6.85
C GLU A 8 58.55 2.13 5.81
N ALA A 9 57.79 1.13 6.27
CA ALA A 9 57.12 0.22 5.38
C ALA A 9 56.11 1.02 4.56
N MET A 10 56.51 1.45 3.35
CA MET A 10 55.52 1.76 2.34
C MET A 10 54.76 0.46 2.09
N SER A 11 53.48 0.45 2.41
CA SER A 11 52.60 -0.68 2.13
C SER A 11 52.56 -0.88 0.61
N ASP A 12 53.38 -1.80 0.11
CA ASP A 12 53.35 -2.23 -1.29
C ASP A 12 51.98 -2.84 -1.57
N THR A 13 51.10 -2.08 -2.22
CA THR A 13 49.87 -2.62 -2.80
C THR A 13 50.25 -3.43 -4.02
N THR A 14 50.13 -4.76 -3.92
CA THR A 14 50.26 -5.67 -5.05
C THR A 14 48.95 -5.75 -5.83
N THR A 15 49.01 -6.28 -7.05
CA THR A 15 47.80 -6.63 -7.80
C THR A 15 46.94 -7.53 -6.93
N ALA A 16 45.66 -7.17 -6.74
CA ALA A 16 44.66 -7.81 -5.87
C ALA A 16 44.62 -7.41 -4.38
N THR A 17 45.49 -6.53 -3.86
CA THR A 17 45.40 -6.10 -2.44
C THR A 17 44.03 -5.48 -2.09
N ASN A 18 43.35 -4.88 -3.07
CA ASN A 18 42.03 -4.24 -2.91
C ASN A 18 40.92 -4.98 -3.67
N GLN A 19 41.13 -6.24 -4.07
CA GLN A 19 40.18 -6.94 -4.95
C GLN A 19 38.80 -7.10 -4.31
N ASP A 20 38.73 -7.41 -3.01
CA ASP A 20 37.46 -7.53 -2.29
C ASP A 20 36.75 -6.18 -2.17
N ALA A 21 37.48 -5.12 -1.84
CA ALA A 21 36.93 -3.76 -1.80
C ALA A 21 36.44 -3.30 -3.18
N PHE A 22 37.17 -3.63 -4.24
CA PHE A 22 36.79 -3.34 -5.62
C PHE A 22 35.55 -4.11 -6.04
N ASN A 23 35.43 -5.39 -5.68
CA ASN A 23 34.24 -6.20 -5.95
C ASN A 23 33.00 -5.65 -5.24
N VAL A 24 33.15 -5.18 -3.99
CA VAL A 24 32.07 -4.50 -3.26
C VAL A 24 31.66 -3.20 -3.96
N LEU A 25 32.62 -2.38 -4.39
CA LEU A 25 32.35 -1.14 -5.15
C LEU A 25 31.66 -1.43 -6.48
N CYS A 26 32.08 -2.46 -7.22
CA CYS A 26 31.40 -2.89 -8.44
C CYS A 26 29.97 -3.37 -8.16
N GLY A 27 29.74 -4.10 -7.07
CA GLY A 27 28.41 -4.52 -6.65
C GLY A 27 27.49 -3.35 -6.33
N VAL A 28 27.98 -2.36 -5.58
CA VAL A 28 27.25 -1.11 -5.30
C VAL A 28 26.97 -0.35 -6.59
N TYR A 29 27.96 -0.19 -7.47
CA TYR A 29 27.81 0.48 -8.75
C TYR A 29 26.78 -0.19 -9.67
N SER A 30 26.82 -1.52 -9.76
CA SER A 30 25.83 -2.29 -10.52
C SER A 30 24.42 -2.18 -9.93
N ALA A 31 24.28 -2.12 -8.60
CA ALA A 31 23.00 -1.90 -7.94
C ALA A 31 22.46 -0.48 -8.20
N LEU A 32 23.31 0.55 -8.18
CA LEU A 32 22.95 1.94 -8.48
C LEU A 32 22.52 2.13 -9.95
N LYS A 33 23.08 1.33 -10.87
CA LYS A 33 22.71 1.33 -12.30
C LYS A 33 21.57 0.38 -12.66
N ALA A 34 21.14 -0.48 -11.74
CA ALA A 34 20.03 -1.38 -11.99
C ALA A 34 18.74 -0.58 -12.24
N LYS A 35 17.94 -1.03 -13.20
CA LYS A 35 16.66 -0.39 -13.51
C LYS A 35 15.74 -0.50 -12.30
N THR A 36 15.41 0.63 -11.68
CA THR A 36 14.45 0.69 -10.58
C THR A 36 13.09 0.22 -11.06
N ILE A 37 12.56 -0.87 -10.48
CA ILE A 37 11.21 -1.33 -10.75
C ILE A 37 10.26 -0.62 -9.79
N LYS A 38 9.49 0.33 -10.31
CA LYS A 38 8.42 0.98 -9.57
C LYS A 38 7.26 -0.01 -9.38
N THR A 39 7.15 -0.63 -8.21
CA THR A 39 5.95 -1.39 -7.86
C THR A 39 4.96 -0.45 -7.16
N ASN A 40 4.13 0.25 -7.93
CA ASN A 40 2.97 0.93 -7.36
C ASN A 40 1.86 -0.10 -7.11
N VAL A 41 1.89 -0.74 -5.94
CA VAL A 41 0.85 -1.69 -5.50
C VAL A 41 -0.40 -0.99 -4.96
N LEU A 42 -0.36 0.34 -4.77
CA LEU A 42 -1.44 1.08 -4.12
C LEU A 42 -2.75 0.96 -4.91
N ASP A 43 -2.71 1.15 -6.23
CA ASP A 43 -3.90 1.09 -7.08
C ASP A 43 -4.51 -0.32 -7.11
N GLN A 44 -3.66 -1.35 -7.12
CA GLN A 44 -4.07 -2.76 -7.07
C GLN A 44 -4.67 -3.13 -5.71
N LEU A 45 -4.07 -2.64 -4.61
CA LEU A 45 -4.57 -2.83 -3.27
C LEU A 45 -5.89 -2.09 -3.06
N GLN A 46 -6.02 -0.85 -3.53
CA GLN A 46 -7.26 -0.08 -3.55
C GLN A 46 -8.37 -0.85 -4.24
N LYS A 47 -8.11 -1.33 -5.45
CA LYS A 47 -9.09 -2.15 -6.17
C LYS A 47 -9.49 -3.39 -5.37
N LEU A 48 -8.52 -4.16 -4.88
CA LEU A 48 -8.79 -5.39 -4.12
C LEU A 48 -9.59 -5.12 -2.84
N ALA A 49 -9.23 -4.06 -2.11
CA ALA A 49 -9.90 -3.71 -0.87
C ALA A 49 -11.34 -3.24 -1.10
N TYR A 50 -11.60 -2.48 -2.16
CA TYR A 50 -12.96 -2.11 -2.55
C TYR A 50 -13.76 -3.31 -3.08
N ASP A 51 -13.14 -4.25 -3.78
CA ASP A 51 -13.79 -5.51 -4.19
C ASP A 51 -14.20 -6.34 -2.95
N ILE A 52 -13.34 -6.44 -1.93
CA ILE A 52 -13.68 -7.09 -0.65
C ILE A 52 -14.81 -6.34 0.07
N GLY A 53 -14.76 -5.01 0.10
CA GLY A 53 -15.81 -4.18 0.67
C GLY A 53 -17.15 -4.37 -0.04
N ALA A 54 -17.14 -4.43 -1.37
CA ALA A 54 -18.30 -4.71 -2.22
C ALA A 54 -18.93 -6.07 -1.91
N ILE A 55 -18.11 -7.11 -1.76
CA ILE A 55 -18.56 -8.46 -1.38
C ILE A 55 -19.22 -8.41 0.00
N ASN A 56 -18.62 -7.74 0.98
CA ASN A 56 -19.21 -7.58 2.31
C ASN A 56 -20.56 -6.83 2.25
N ILE A 57 -20.63 -5.71 1.51
CA ILE A 57 -21.87 -4.96 1.31
C ILE A 57 -22.96 -5.83 0.67
N SER A 58 -22.60 -6.70 -0.29
CA SER A 58 -23.56 -7.61 -0.93
C SER A 58 -24.19 -8.63 0.04
N ALA A 59 -23.50 -8.92 1.15
CA ALA A 59 -23.96 -9.81 2.22
C ALA A 59 -24.62 -9.06 3.40
N ALA A 60 -24.48 -7.73 3.45
CA ALA A 60 -24.98 -6.91 4.54
C ALA A 60 -26.51 -6.74 4.50
N PRO A 61 -27.15 -6.40 5.64
CA PRO A 61 -28.55 -5.98 5.66
C PRO A 61 -28.79 -4.77 4.74
N ALA A 62 -29.98 -4.67 4.15
CA ALA A 62 -30.37 -3.58 3.25
C ALA A 62 -30.18 -2.20 3.92
N ILE A 63 -30.63 -2.07 5.17
CA ILE A 63 -30.50 -0.86 6.00
C ILE A 63 -29.04 -0.36 6.10
N PHE A 64 -28.06 -1.27 6.14
CA PHE A 64 -26.64 -0.87 6.14
C PHE A 64 -26.17 -0.53 4.73
N SER A 65 -26.46 -1.41 3.78
CA SER A 65 -25.99 -1.32 2.39
C SER A 65 -26.50 -0.05 1.67
N GLU A 66 -27.72 0.38 1.94
CA GLU A 66 -28.38 1.50 1.25
C GLU A 66 -27.84 2.86 1.68
N LYS A 67 -27.33 3.00 2.90
CA LYS A 67 -26.68 4.24 3.42
C LYS A 67 -25.46 4.68 2.61
N PHE A 68 -24.88 3.78 1.83
CA PHE A 68 -23.67 4.02 1.05
C PHE A 68 -23.92 4.00 -0.46
N ASN A 69 -25.19 4.08 -0.89
CA ASN A 69 -25.51 4.19 -2.31
C ASN A 69 -24.85 5.44 -2.90
N PRO A 70 -24.11 5.34 -4.02
CA PRO A 70 -23.46 6.51 -4.60
C PRO A 70 -24.48 7.55 -5.01
N VAL A 71 -24.28 8.79 -4.60
CA VAL A 71 -25.04 9.96 -5.06
C VAL A 71 -24.10 10.85 -5.88
N GLU A 72 -24.52 11.22 -7.08
CA GLU A 72 -23.69 12.00 -8.01
C GLU A 72 -23.21 13.32 -7.38
N GLY A 73 -21.92 13.61 -7.52
CA GLY A 73 -21.28 14.79 -6.96
C GLY A 73 -21.19 14.82 -5.42
N LYS A 74 -21.53 13.72 -4.74
CA LYS A 74 -21.45 13.63 -3.27
C LYS A 74 -20.26 12.80 -2.80
N THR A 75 -19.66 13.24 -1.70
CA THR A 75 -18.58 12.58 -0.97
C THR A 75 -19.07 12.19 0.42
N LYS A 76 -18.21 11.56 1.24
CA LYS A 76 -18.56 11.26 2.65
C LYS A 76 -18.95 12.52 3.44
N ASP A 77 -18.49 13.70 3.05
CA ASP A 77 -18.64 14.91 3.86
C ASP A 77 -20.00 15.59 3.66
N ASN A 78 -20.62 15.39 2.49
CA ASN A 78 -21.87 16.02 2.09
C ASN A 78 -22.96 15.02 1.63
N HIS A 79 -22.76 13.72 1.92
CA HIS A 79 -23.72 12.67 1.60
C HIS A 79 -25.04 12.86 2.38
N PRO A 80 -26.22 12.63 1.77
CA PRO A 80 -27.51 12.78 2.46
C PRO A 80 -27.65 11.84 3.67
N ASP A 81 -27.09 10.63 3.60
CA ASP A 81 -27.10 9.65 4.70
C ASP A 81 -25.97 9.85 5.74
N LYS A 82 -25.18 10.93 5.63
CA LYS A 82 -24.18 11.26 6.64
C LYS A 82 -24.86 11.39 8.00
N ALA A 83 -24.29 10.72 8.99
CA ALA A 83 -24.82 10.77 10.35
C ALA A 83 -24.81 12.20 10.92
N ALA A 84 -25.83 12.55 11.70
CA ALA A 84 -25.98 13.87 12.28
C ALA A 84 -24.84 14.20 13.26
N ALA A 85 -24.51 15.49 13.40
CA ALA A 85 -23.54 15.96 14.38
C ALA A 85 -23.93 15.49 15.80
N GLY A 86 -22.98 14.93 16.53
CA GLY A 86 -23.19 14.41 17.90
C GLY A 86 -23.81 13.01 17.98
N SER A 87 -24.18 12.39 16.86
CA SER A 87 -24.63 10.99 16.87
C SER A 87 -23.46 10.01 17.06
N PRO A 88 -23.65 8.89 17.78
CA PRO A 88 -22.63 7.84 17.89
C PRO A 88 -22.17 7.31 16.53
N GLU A 89 -23.08 7.21 15.57
CA GLU A 89 -22.85 6.72 14.21
C GLU A 89 -21.91 7.61 13.39
N LEU A 90 -21.74 8.88 13.77
CA LEU A 90 -20.82 9.80 13.10
C LEU A 90 -19.36 9.37 13.24
N THR A 91 -19.00 8.68 14.32
CA THR A 91 -17.64 8.15 14.53
C THR A 91 -17.32 7.11 13.45
N ASP A 92 -18.22 6.14 13.26
CA ASP A 92 -18.05 5.10 12.25
C ASP A 92 -18.16 5.66 10.84
N TRP A 93 -19.04 6.63 10.60
CA TRP A 93 -19.14 7.33 9.31
C TRP A 93 -17.85 8.05 8.96
N THR A 94 -17.28 8.80 9.91
CA THR A 94 -16.02 9.53 9.71
C THR A 94 -14.88 8.58 9.38
N LYS A 95 -14.84 7.43 10.06
CA LYS A 95 -13.76 6.44 9.90
C LYS A 95 -13.89 5.65 8.60
N TYR A 96 -15.08 5.13 8.28
CA TYR A 96 -15.25 4.14 7.22
C TYR A 96 -16.10 4.63 6.04
N GLY A 97 -16.73 5.79 6.13
CA GLY A 97 -17.76 6.24 5.18
C GLY A 97 -17.26 6.28 3.73
N GLU A 98 -16.06 6.80 3.52
CA GLU A 98 -15.43 6.85 2.19
C GLU A 98 -15.10 5.46 1.65
N PHE A 99 -14.53 4.59 2.48
CA PHE A 99 -14.27 3.19 2.11
C PHE A 99 -15.55 2.48 1.68
N TRP A 100 -16.66 2.67 2.39
CA TRP A 100 -17.94 2.05 2.03
C TRP A 100 -18.59 2.64 0.79
N LEU A 101 -18.49 3.97 0.60
CA LEU A 101 -18.98 4.63 -0.62
C LEU A 101 -18.23 4.13 -1.87
N GLU A 102 -16.90 4.03 -1.81
CA GLU A 102 -16.09 3.51 -2.91
C GLU A 102 -16.34 2.01 -3.15
N SER A 103 -16.43 1.22 -2.07
CA SER A 103 -16.82 -0.19 -2.14
C SER A 103 -18.20 -0.40 -2.74
N LYS A 104 -19.11 0.58 -2.69
CA LYS A 104 -20.44 0.49 -3.31
C LYS A 104 -20.41 0.77 -4.82
N LYS A 105 -19.39 1.48 -5.31
CA LYS A 105 -19.16 1.72 -6.75
C LYS A 105 -18.52 0.50 -7.42
N ALA A 106 -17.63 -0.21 -6.72
CA ALA A 106 -16.90 -1.38 -7.23
C ALA A 106 -17.76 -2.51 -7.87
N PRO A 107 -18.97 -2.87 -7.36
CA PRO A 107 -19.83 -3.88 -7.98
C PRO A 107 -20.22 -3.60 -9.42
N ILE A 108 -20.25 -2.32 -9.86
CA ILE A 108 -20.53 -1.95 -11.25
C ILE A 108 -19.43 -2.52 -12.15
N GLN A 109 -18.18 -2.50 -11.69
CA GLN A 109 -17.04 -3.06 -12.40
C GLN A 109 -16.97 -4.58 -12.23
N MET A 110 -17.14 -5.10 -11.00
CA MET A 110 -17.11 -6.55 -10.75
C MET A 110 -18.17 -7.33 -11.54
N ARG A 111 -19.35 -6.74 -11.77
CA ARG A 111 -20.40 -7.35 -12.61
C ARG A 111 -20.03 -7.35 -14.10
N LYS A 112 -19.34 -6.31 -14.59
CA LYS A 112 -18.78 -6.30 -15.95
C LYS A 112 -17.71 -7.37 -16.11
N ASP A 113 -16.93 -7.61 -15.06
CA ASP A 113 -15.85 -8.61 -15.03
C ASP A 113 -16.36 -10.06 -14.76
N GLY A 114 -17.67 -10.28 -14.65
CA GLY A 114 -18.26 -11.61 -14.41
C GLY A 114 -18.17 -12.15 -12.98
N ASN A 115 -17.65 -11.37 -12.03
CA ASN A 115 -17.37 -11.78 -10.64
C ASN A 115 -18.46 -11.35 -9.63
N GLY A 116 -19.61 -10.86 -10.11
CA GLY A 116 -20.69 -10.34 -9.26
C GLY A 116 -21.62 -11.42 -8.71
N GLY A 117 -21.42 -11.85 -7.45
CA GLY A 117 -22.34 -12.72 -6.72
C GLY A 117 -23.12 -11.99 -5.62
N GLY A 118 -24.43 -12.25 -5.50
CA GLY A 118 -25.26 -11.70 -4.42
C GLY A 118 -25.21 -12.56 -3.16
N LEU A 119 -24.52 -12.13 -2.10
CA LEU A 119 -24.33 -12.91 -0.87
C LEU A 119 -25.38 -12.63 0.23
N LYS A 120 -26.54 -12.07 -0.11
CA LYS A 120 -27.60 -11.71 0.86
C LYS A 120 -28.02 -12.89 1.75
N LYS A 121 -28.07 -14.10 1.17
CA LYS A 121 -28.46 -15.36 1.84
C LYS A 121 -27.29 -16.13 2.46
N ALA A 122 -26.08 -15.56 2.50
CA ALA A 122 -24.92 -16.23 3.08
C ALA A 122 -25.15 -16.57 4.57
N PRO A 123 -24.62 -17.72 5.06
CA PRO A 123 -24.71 -18.08 6.47
C PRO A 123 -24.10 -17.02 7.40
N PRO A 124 -24.54 -16.92 8.67
CA PRO A 124 -23.97 -15.97 9.64
C PRO A 124 -22.46 -16.07 9.80
N THR A 125 -21.92 -17.29 9.77
CA THR A 125 -20.46 -17.56 9.83
C THR A 125 -19.73 -16.93 8.65
N THR A 126 -20.26 -17.07 7.44
CA THR A 126 -19.74 -16.44 6.22
C THR A 126 -19.81 -14.91 6.33
N LYS A 127 -20.93 -14.35 6.79
CA LYS A 127 -21.06 -12.90 7.01
C LYS A 127 -20.05 -12.38 8.02
N GLY A 128 -19.76 -13.14 9.09
CA GLY A 128 -18.70 -12.80 10.05
C GLY A 128 -17.31 -12.75 9.41
N LYS A 129 -16.96 -13.73 8.58
CA LYS A 129 -15.69 -13.74 7.83
C LYS A 129 -15.57 -12.57 6.85
N LEU A 130 -16.65 -12.25 6.14
CA LEU A 130 -16.67 -11.11 5.20
C LEU A 130 -16.43 -9.78 5.93
N LYS A 131 -17.06 -9.57 7.09
CA LYS A 131 -16.79 -8.40 7.94
C LYS A 131 -15.33 -8.32 8.37
N HIS A 132 -14.76 -9.44 8.80
CA HIS A 132 -13.35 -9.51 9.19
C HIS A 132 -12.41 -9.14 8.04
N PHE A 133 -12.63 -9.69 6.84
CA PHE A 133 -11.80 -9.38 5.68
C PHE A 133 -11.98 -7.94 5.20
N ALA A 134 -13.19 -7.40 5.24
CA ALA A 134 -13.42 -5.99 4.90
C ALA A 134 -12.72 -5.04 5.88
N LYS A 135 -12.68 -5.37 7.17
CA LYS A 135 -11.89 -4.60 8.14
C LYS A 135 -10.39 -4.68 7.83
N ARG A 136 -9.85 -5.87 7.56
CA ARG A 136 -8.43 -6.02 7.19
C ARG A 136 -8.07 -5.28 5.90
N ALA A 137 -8.97 -5.28 4.93
CA ALA A 137 -8.81 -4.54 3.68
C ALA A 137 -8.76 -3.03 3.94
N PHE A 138 -9.67 -2.50 4.76
CA PHE A 138 -9.61 -1.11 5.20
C PHE A 138 -8.30 -0.79 5.92
N ASP A 139 -7.92 -1.60 6.93
CA ASP A 139 -6.71 -1.38 7.72
C ASP A 139 -5.47 -1.33 6.81
N ALA A 140 -5.37 -2.23 5.82
CA ALA A 140 -4.29 -2.27 4.84
C ALA A 140 -4.26 -1.05 3.90
N LEU A 141 -5.42 -0.50 3.51
CA LEU A 141 -5.47 0.72 2.70
C LEU A 141 -5.05 1.96 3.46
N THR A 142 -5.34 2.00 4.76
CA THR A 142 -4.97 3.12 5.62
C THR A 142 -3.56 3.01 6.20
N ASP A 143 -2.86 1.90 5.91
CA ASP A 143 -1.50 1.68 6.36
C ASP A 143 -0.53 2.56 5.55
N THR A 144 0.11 3.50 6.23
CA THR A 144 1.07 4.45 5.66
C THR A 144 2.31 3.76 5.09
N VAL A 145 2.62 2.53 5.51
CA VAL A 145 3.79 1.77 5.05
C VAL A 145 3.61 1.29 3.60
N VAL A 146 2.37 1.02 3.17
CA VAL A 146 2.10 0.47 1.83
C VAL A 146 2.41 1.48 0.72
N GLY A 147 2.20 2.77 0.96
CA GLY A 147 2.53 3.85 0.01
C GLY A 147 3.95 4.40 0.14
N ALA A 148 4.66 4.06 1.23
CA ALA A 148 5.96 4.65 1.56
C ALA A 148 7.04 4.45 0.48
N PRO A 149 7.19 3.28 -0.19
CA PRO A 149 8.19 3.10 -1.23
C PRO A 149 8.04 4.07 -2.41
N ALA A 150 6.81 4.46 -2.78
CA ALA A 150 6.58 5.41 -3.87
C ALA A 150 7.00 6.84 -3.50
N THR A 151 6.97 7.20 -2.21
CA THR A 151 7.37 8.54 -1.72
C THR A 151 8.89 8.71 -1.58
N LYS A 152 9.63 7.60 -1.60
CA LYS A 152 11.10 7.56 -1.45
C LYS A 152 11.86 7.56 -2.78
N GLU A 153 11.13 7.66 -3.91
CA GLU A 153 11.70 7.66 -5.25
C GLU A 153 12.71 8.81 -5.45
N GLN A 154 12.32 10.02 -5.06
CA GLN A 154 13.17 11.20 -5.19
C GLN A 154 14.44 11.09 -4.33
N GLU A 155 14.30 10.61 -3.09
CA GLU A 155 15.43 10.38 -2.17
C GLU A 155 16.40 9.32 -2.73
N TYR A 156 15.88 8.26 -3.35
CA TYR A 156 16.71 7.27 -4.04
C TYR A 156 17.42 7.86 -5.26
N ILE A 157 16.72 8.63 -6.11
CA ILE A 157 17.31 9.27 -7.30
C ILE A 157 18.44 10.22 -6.88
N GLU A 158 18.22 11.04 -5.85
CA GLU A 158 19.22 11.97 -5.32
C GLU A 158 20.43 11.22 -4.72
N ALA A 159 20.20 10.15 -3.96
CA ALA A 159 21.27 9.31 -3.44
C ALA A 159 22.10 8.64 -4.55
N VAL A 160 21.45 8.18 -5.63
CA VAL A 160 22.12 7.63 -6.81
C VAL A 160 22.95 8.69 -7.52
N GLN A 161 22.40 9.89 -7.73
CA GLN A 161 23.14 11.01 -8.35
C GLN A 161 24.32 11.49 -7.52
N ALA A 162 24.21 11.46 -6.19
CA ALA A 162 25.31 11.83 -5.30
C ALA A 162 26.42 10.76 -5.23
N ALA A 163 26.10 9.51 -5.57
CA ALA A 163 27.02 8.37 -5.48
C ALA A 163 27.72 8.00 -6.81
N ILE A 164 27.25 8.53 -7.95
CA ILE A 164 27.84 8.36 -9.29
C ILE A 164 28.57 9.63 -9.70
#